data_AF-A0A953PMQ7-F1
#
_entry.id   AF-A0A953PMQ7-F1
#
_cell.length_a   1.000
_cell.length_b   1.000
_cell.length_c   1.000
_cell.angle_alpha   90.00
_cell.angle_beta   90.00
_cell.angle_gamma   90.00
#
_symmetry.space_group_name_H-M   'P 1'
#
loop_
_entity.id
_entity.type
_entity.pdbx_description
1 polymer ?
#
loop_
_entity_poly.entity_id
_entity_poly.type
_entity_poly.pdbx_seq_one_letter_code
_entity_poly.pdbx_strand_id
1 'polypeptide(L)'
;MLSALALVACGNQDSYLATSHVASWDFIQSVGGIRVGEPEKKGTASWALPVVCDVSGLTTVTQKPTAMNSGLVVTRMLHQVAGDDIHISVVVNTPASSSRTSRCAEIVVSGAKAGEYRVLYEEQDKTRHALGTVSFK
;
A
#
# COMPACT_ATOMS: atom_id res chain seq x y z
N MET A 1 -15.16 4.80 57.31
CA MET A 1 -13.75 4.36 57.42
C MET A 1 -13.52 3.26 56.39
N LEU A 2 -12.36 3.33 55.74
CA LEU A 2 -11.88 2.50 54.63
C LEU A 2 -12.03 0.99 54.86
N SER A 3 -12.27 0.23 53.79
CA SER A 3 -11.25 -0.72 53.34
C SER A 3 -11.54 -1.17 51.90
N ALA A 4 -10.59 -0.87 51.00
CA ALA A 4 -10.52 -1.43 49.67
C ALA A 4 -9.74 -2.76 49.76
N LEU A 5 -10.22 -3.81 49.07
CA LEU A 5 -9.38 -4.93 48.68
C LEU A 5 -9.34 -5.01 47.16
N ALA A 6 -8.12 -4.82 46.64
CA ALA A 6 -7.71 -5.13 45.28
C ALA A 6 -7.42 -6.64 45.14
N LEU A 7 -6.96 -7.01 43.93
CA LEU A 7 -6.49 -8.31 43.39
C LEU A 7 -7.53 -8.97 42.46
N VAL A 8 -7.22 -9.39 41.23
CA VAL A 8 -5.95 -9.61 40.51
C VAL A 8 -6.23 -9.52 39.01
N ALA A 9 -5.29 -8.93 38.27
CA ALA A 9 -5.23 -8.99 36.82
C ALA A 9 -4.92 -10.41 36.34
N CYS A 10 -5.72 -10.96 35.44
CA CYS A 10 -5.34 -12.14 34.66
C CYS A 10 -5.32 -11.80 33.18
N GLY A 11 -4.10 -11.59 32.69
CA GLY A 11 -3.67 -11.98 31.35
C GLY A 11 -4.21 -11.13 30.20
N ASN A 12 -3.44 -10.12 29.81
CA ASN A 12 -3.44 -9.68 28.41
C ASN A 12 -2.99 -10.88 27.58
N GLN A 13 -3.95 -11.58 26.98
CA GLN A 13 -3.66 -12.40 25.80
C GLN A 13 -3.43 -11.40 24.68
N ASP A 14 -2.18 -10.94 24.55
CA ASP A 14 -1.70 -10.26 23.36
C ASP A 14 -1.84 -11.25 22.20
N SER A 15 -3.03 -11.21 21.61
CA SER A 15 -3.28 -11.80 20.32
C SER A 15 -2.40 -11.01 19.37
N TYR A 16 -1.23 -11.57 19.02
CA TYR A 16 -0.40 -11.09 17.93
C TYR A 16 -1.16 -11.32 16.61
N LEU A 17 -2.30 -10.64 16.46
CA LEU A 17 -3.05 -10.59 15.24
C LEU A 17 -2.20 -9.79 14.27
N ALA A 18 -1.77 -10.43 13.19
CA ALA A 18 -1.15 -9.73 12.07
C ALA A 18 -2.13 -8.66 11.55
N THR A 19 -1.98 -7.42 12.01
CA THR A 19 -2.88 -6.33 11.66
C THR A 19 -2.46 -5.75 10.32
N SER A 20 -3.20 -6.15 9.28
CA SER A 20 -3.06 -5.56 7.95
C SER A 20 -3.56 -4.11 7.96
N HIS A 21 -2.78 -3.19 7.38
CA HIS A 21 -3.12 -1.77 7.30
C HIS A 21 -2.59 -1.15 6.00
N VAL A 22 -3.12 0.03 5.65
CA VAL A 22 -2.59 0.83 4.53
C VAL A 22 -1.30 1.50 5.01
N ALA A 23 -0.22 1.32 4.27
CA ALA A 23 1.04 2.01 4.54
C ALA A 23 0.84 3.53 4.48
N SER A 24 1.51 4.29 5.35
CA SER A 24 1.49 5.74 5.25
C SER A 24 2.39 6.22 4.10
N TRP A 25 2.12 7.43 3.61
CA TRP A 25 2.94 8.07 2.60
C TRP A 25 4.40 8.21 3.06
N ASP A 26 4.60 8.71 4.28
CA ASP A 26 5.93 8.89 4.87
C ASP A 26 6.70 7.56 4.95
N PHE A 27 6.02 6.47 5.30
CA PHE A 27 6.64 5.15 5.29
C PHE A 27 7.07 4.76 3.87
N ILE A 28 6.16 4.84 2.89
CA ILE A 28 6.46 4.52 1.48
C ILE A 28 7.65 5.32 0.95
N GLN A 29 7.68 6.63 1.22
CA GLN A 29 8.80 7.48 0.83
C GLN A 29 10.10 7.07 1.55
N SER A 30 10.05 6.77 2.85
CA SER A 30 11.24 6.38 3.61
C SER A 30 11.89 5.08 3.14
N VAL A 31 11.13 4.14 2.56
CA VAL A 31 11.64 2.84 2.08
C VAL A 31 12.04 2.84 0.61
N GLY A 32 12.01 4.00 -0.07
CA GLY A 32 12.47 4.15 -1.45
C GLY A 32 11.46 4.77 -2.41
N GLY A 33 10.23 4.95 -1.94
CA GLY A 33 9.14 5.58 -2.68
C GLY A 33 8.36 4.63 -3.59
N ILE A 34 7.53 5.22 -4.43
CA ILE A 34 6.56 4.53 -5.29
C ILE A 34 6.39 5.30 -6.60
N ARG A 35 6.26 4.57 -7.70
CA ARG A 35 5.86 5.15 -8.99
C ARG A 35 4.94 4.21 -9.75
N VAL A 36 4.21 4.77 -10.70
CA VAL A 36 3.48 3.99 -11.70
C VAL A 36 4.29 3.82 -12.98
N GLY A 37 4.08 2.69 -13.65
CA GLY A 37 4.60 2.41 -14.99
C GLY A 37 3.64 2.83 -16.09
N GLU A 38 4.00 2.51 -17.32
CA GLU A 38 3.12 2.71 -18.48
C GLU A 38 1.97 1.68 -18.45
N PRO A 39 0.71 2.10 -18.69
CA PRO A 39 -0.41 1.18 -18.77
C PRO A 39 -0.31 0.24 -19.96
N GLU A 40 -0.56 -1.05 -19.72
CA GLU A 40 -0.61 -2.07 -20.75
C GLU A 40 -2.03 -2.60 -20.91
N LYS A 41 -2.50 -2.72 -22.15
CA LYS A 41 -3.85 -3.20 -22.41
C LYS A 41 -3.94 -4.70 -22.13
N LYS A 42 -4.83 -5.10 -21.22
CA LYS A 42 -5.17 -6.51 -20.94
C LYS A 42 -6.58 -6.82 -21.45
N GLY A 43 -6.63 -7.38 -22.65
CA GLY A 43 -7.89 -7.73 -23.31
C GLY A 43 -8.66 -6.52 -23.82
N THR A 44 -9.97 -6.62 -23.92
CA THR A 44 -10.82 -5.60 -24.58
C THR A 44 -11.19 -4.42 -23.69
N ALA A 45 -11.25 -4.60 -22.38
CA ALA A 45 -11.80 -3.62 -21.44
C ALA A 45 -11.03 -3.53 -20.11
N SER A 46 -9.77 -3.98 -20.06
CA SER A 46 -8.94 -3.85 -18.86
C SER A 46 -7.53 -3.37 -19.20
N TRP A 47 -6.94 -2.69 -18.24
CA TRP A 47 -5.59 -2.16 -18.28
C TRP A 47 -4.81 -2.73 -17.10
N ALA A 48 -3.63 -3.28 -17.36
CA ALA A 48 -2.64 -3.49 -16.31
C ALA A 48 -1.88 -2.18 -16.12
N LEU A 49 -1.88 -1.66 -14.90
CA LEU A 49 -1.06 -0.53 -14.51
C LEU A 49 0.04 -1.05 -13.58
N PRO A 50 1.30 -1.13 -14.04
CA PRO A 50 2.41 -1.51 -13.20
C PRO A 50 2.59 -0.51 -12.06
N VAL A 51 2.71 -1.00 -10.82
CA VAL A 51 3.07 -0.19 -9.66
C VAL A 51 4.41 -0.69 -9.16
N VAL A 52 5.39 0.22 -9.13
CA VAL A 52 6.75 -0.10 -8.70
C VAL A 52 6.94 0.48 -7.31
N CYS A 53 7.10 -0.41 -6.33
CA CYS A 53 7.54 -0.09 -4.98
C CYS A 53 8.24 -1.32 -4.37
N ASP A 54 9.09 -1.10 -3.37
CA ASP A 54 9.67 -2.16 -2.55
C ASP A 54 9.71 -1.69 -1.09
N VAL A 55 8.88 -2.29 -0.23
CA VAL A 55 8.78 -1.86 1.17
C VAL A 55 9.94 -2.33 2.04
N SER A 56 10.95 -3.00 1.48
CA SER A 56 12.12 -3.47 2.26
C SER A 56 13.13 -2.37 2.60
N GLY A 57 13.14 -1.25 1.86
CA GLY A 57 14.20 -0.25 1.98
C GLY A 57 15.49 -0.60 1.23
N LEU A 58 15.52 -1.67 0.43
CA LEU A 58 16.71 -2.14 -0.29
C LEU A 58 16.83 -1.58 -1.72
N THR A 59 15.76 -0.95 -2.22
CA THR A 59 15.68 -0.49 -3.61
C THR A 59 15.29 0.99 -3.67
N THR A 60 16.05 1.78 -4.42
CA THR A 60 15.65 3.15 -4.79
C THR A 60 14.61 3.11 -5.89
N VAL A 61 13.43 3.70 -5.67
CA VAL A 61 12.36 3.77 -6.68
C VAL A 61 12.17 5.19 -7.19
N THR A 62 11.72 6.11 -6.33
CA THR A 62 11.64 7.55 -6.63
C THR A 62 12.59 8.37 -5.78
N GLN A 63 12.97 7.86 -4.61
CA GLN A 63 13.92 8.51 -3.72
C GLN A 63 14.82 7.48 -3.03
N LYS A 64 15.98 7.95 -2.53
CA LYS A 64 16.91 7.11 -1.80
C LYS A 64 16.26 6.65 -0.48
N PRO A 65 16.23 5.33 -0.17
CA PRO A 65 15.72 4.85 1.11
C PRO A 65 16.50 5.46 2.29
N THR A 66 15.76 5.87 3.32
CA THR A 66 16.29 6.34 4.61
C THR A 66 15.97 5.38 5.75
N ALA A 67 15.09 4.41 5.51
CA ALA A 67 14.73 3.35 6.45
C ALA A 67 14.85 1.98 5.78
N MET A 68 15.29 1.00 6.56
CA MET A 68 15.19 -0.43 6.20
C MET A 68 14.00 -1.04 6.94
N ASN A 69 13.27 -1.92 6.26
CA ASN A 69 12.17 -2.67 6.87
C ASN A 69 12.32 -4.16 6.60
N SER A 70 12.33 -4.95 7.69
CA SER A 70 12.40 -6.41 7.67
C SER A 70 11.13 -7.09 8.17
N GLY A 71 10.19 -6.31 8.72
CA GLY A 71 9.02 -6.81 9.44
C GLY A 71 7.72 -6.77 8.64
N LEU A 72 7.63 -5.92 7.61
CA LEU A 72 6.42 -5.75 6.82
C LEU A 72 6.58 -6.31 5.40
N VAL A 73 5.50 -6.91 4.90
CA VAL A 73 5.38 -7.39 3.52
C VAL A 73 4.18 -6.74 2.84
N VAL A 74 4.22 -6.63 1.51
CA VAL A 74 3.08 -6.18 0.72
C VAL A 74 2.12 -7.35 0.56
N THR A 75 0.87 -7.15 0.97
CA THR A 75 -0.17 -8.18 0.90
C THR A 75 -1.05 -8.03 -0.33
N ARG A 76 -1.43 -6.80 -0.66
CA ARG A 76 -2.24 -6.46 -1.82
C ARG A 76 -2.13 -4.98 -2.15
N MET A 77 -2.51 -4.66 -3.38
CA MET A 77 -2.77 -3.31 -3.82
C MET A 77 -4.28 -3.06 -3.80
N LEU A 78 -4.70 -1.95 -3.19
CA LEU A 78 -6.05 -1.44 -3.36
C LEU A 78 -6.04 -0.41 -4.48
N HIS A 79 -7.12 -0.35 -5.24
CA HIS A 79 -7.31 0.73 -6.20
C HIS A 79 -8.79 1.07 -6.38
N GLN A 80 -9.06 2.31 -6.79
CA GLN A 80 -10.38 2.80 -7.16
C GLN A 80 -10.24 3.83 -8.27
N VAL A 81 -11.14 3.77 -9.26
CA VAL A 81 -11.28 4.82 -10.28
C VAL A 81 -12.42 5.75 -9.87
N ALA A 82 -12.16 7.05 -9.81
CA ALA A 82 -13.12 8.09 -9.45
C ALA A 82 -13.02 9.26 -10.44
N GLY A 83 -13.87 9.25 -11.48
CA GLY A 83 -13.74 10.18 -12.59
C GLY A 83 -12.42 9.95 -13.33
N ASP A 84 -11.59 10.99 -13.42
CA ASP A 84 -10.27 10.97 -14.07
C ASP A 84 -9.13 10.68 -13.07
N ASP A 85 -9.45 10.28 -11.85
CA ASP A 85 -8.48 9.91 -10.82
C ASP A 85 -8.46 8.39 -10.59
N ILE A 86 -7.26 7.83 -10.48
CA ILE A 86 -7.01 6.46 -10.02
C ILE A 86 -6.35 6.57 -8.65
N HIS A 87 -7.06 6.19 -7.60
CA HIS A 87 -6.52 6.12 -6.25
C HIS A 87 -5.90 4.75 -6.05
N ILE A 88 -4.70 4.68 -5.49
CA ILE A 88 -4.02 3.43 -5.15
C ILE A 88 -3.55 3.45 -3.69
N SER A 89 -3.57 2.29 -3.04
CA SER A 89 -3.01 2.13 -1.70
C SER A 89 -2.23 0.82 -1.60
N VAL A 90 -1.14 0.85 -0.84
CA VAL A 90 -0.33 -0.33 -0.55
C VAL A 90 -0.76 -0.88 0.80
N VAL A 91 -1.21 -2.13 0.84
CA VAL A 91 -1.59 -2.78 2.09
C VAL A 91 -0.45 -3.66 2.57
N VAL A 92 0.04 -3.38 3.76
CA VAL A 92 1.13 -4.11 4.41
C VAL A 92 0.65 -4.90 5.61
N ASN A 93 1.37 -5.95 5.97
CA ASN A 93 1.20 -6.66 7.24
C ASN A 93 2.52 -7.22 7.74
N THR A 94 2.55 -7.62 9.01
CA THR A 94 3.58 -8.53 9.52
C THR A 94 3.26 -9.94 9.05
N PRO A 95 4.16 -10.64 8.34
CA PRO A 95 3.87 -11.95 7.77
C PRO A 95 3.64 -13.00 8.87
N ALA A 96 2.52 -13.71 8.81
CA ALA A 96 2.25 -14.89 9.65
C ALA A 96 2.84 -16.19 9.06
N SER A 97 3.26 -16.17 7.80
CA SER A 97 3.82 -17.32 7.07
C SER A 97 4.89 -16.90 6.05
N SER A 98 5.51 -17.87 5.38
CA SER A 98 6.76 -17.71 4.62
C SER A 98 6.66 -16.92 3.29
N SER A 99 5.46 -16.60 2.80
CA SER A 99 5.32 -15.80 1.57
C SER A 99 5.52 -14.32 1.88
N ARG A 100 6.65 -13.78 1.40
CA ARG A 100 7.17 -12.47 1.82
C ARG A 100 7.55 -11.59 0.62
N THR A 101 6.58 -11.21 -0.22
CA THR A 101 6.88 -10.18 -1.21
C THR A 101 6.90 -8.80 -0.54
N SER A 102 8.05 -8.13 -0.57
CA SER A 102 8.14 -6.70 -0.22
C SER A 102 7.72 -5.81 -1.38
N ARG A 103 7.48 -6.37 -2.57
CA ARG A 103 7.28 -5.59 -3.79
C ARG A 103 5.80 -5.39 -4.07
N CYS A 104 5.48 -4.20 -4.57
CA CYS A 104 4.18 -3.91 -5.15
C CYS A 104 3.90 -4.83 -6.35
N ALA A 105 2.62 -5.12 -6.57
CA ALA A 105 2.13 -5.80 -7.76
C ALA A 105 1.51 -4.77 -8.73
N GLU A 106 1.33 -5.17 -9.99
CA GLU A 106 0.45 -4.45 -10.90
C GLU A 106 -0.98 -4.39 -10.35
N ILE A 107 -1.72 -3.34 -10.75
CA ILE A 107 -3.16 -3.29 -10.56
C ILE A 107 -3.85 -3.50 -11.91
N VAL A 108 -5.02 -4.14 -11.89
CA VAL A 108 -5.85 -4.31 -13.07
C VAL A 108 -7.02 -3.34 -12.98
N VAL A 109 -7.03 -2.34 -13.86
CA VAL A 109 -8.08 -1.35 -13.96
C VAL A 109 -9.06 -1.79 -15.04
N SER A 110 -10.21 -2.31 -14.63
CA SER A 110 -11.27 -2.76 -15.54
C SER A 110 -12.30 -1.66 -15.81
N GLY A 111 -12.80 -1.60 -17.04
CA GLY A 111 -13.87 -0.67 -17.45
C GLY A 111 -13.44 0.78 -17.58
N ALA A 112 -12.14 1.09 -17.43
CA ALA A 112 -11.63 2.42 -17.68
C ALA A 112 -11.69 2.76 -19.18
N LYS A 113 -12.13 3.97 -19.48
CA LYS A 113 -12.22 4.48 -20.85
C LYS A 113 -10.82 4.85 -21.33
N ALA A 114 -10.67 4.97 -22.65
CA ALA A 114 -9.49 5.63 -23.19
C ALA A 114 -9.48 7.10 -22.72
N GLY A 115 -8.32 7.60 -22.31
CA GLY A 115 -8.19 8.92 -21.71
C GLY A 115 -6.96 9.05 -20.81
N GLU A 116 -6.78 10.26 -20.28
CA GLU A 116 -5.74 10.55 -19.30
C GLU A 116 -6.32 10.44 -17.89
N TYR A 117 -5.54 9.84 -17.00
CA TYR A 117 -5.89 9.67 -15.60
C TYR A 117 -4.76 10.19 -14.71
N ARG A 118 -5.11 10.91 -13.64
CA ARG A 118 -4.17 11.21 -12.56
C ARG A 118 -4.11 10.03 -11.62
N VAL A 119 -2.91 9.60 -11.26
CA VAL A 119 -2.73 8.56 -10.26
C VAL A 119 -2.35 9.20 -8.93
N LEU A 120 -3.10 8.86 -7.89
CA LEU A 120 -2.93 9.36 -6.54
C LEU A 120 -2.69 8.19 -5.59
N TYR A 121 -1.70 8.32 -4.71
CA TYR A 121 -1.59 7.46 -3.53
C TYR A 121 -2.61 7.92 -2.49
N GLU A 122 -3.45 7.01 -1.98
CA GLU A 122 -4.44 7.30 -0.95
C GLU A 122 -4.08 6.60 0.37
N GLU A 123 -3.97 7.38 1.44
CA GLU A 123 -3.73 6.90 2.81
C GLU A 123 -5.02 6.41 3.49
N GLN A 124 -4.87 5.82 4.68
CA GLN A 124 -6.01 5.30 5.44
C GLN A 124 -7.05 6.37 5.79
N ASP A 125 -6.60 7.60 6.04
CA ASP A 125 -7.42 8.78 6.38
C ASP A 125 -7.99 9.50 5.14
N LYS A 126 -7.77 8.95 3.94
CA LYS A 126 -8.16 9.52 2.63
C LYS A 126 -7.34 10.73 2.20
N THR A 127 -6.24 11.03 2.87
CA THR A 127 -5.23 11.97 2.36
C THR A 127 -4.62 11.42 1.06
N ARG A 128 -4.37 12.30 0.08
CA ARG A 128 -3.93 11.91 -1.27
C ARG A 128 -2.63 12.60 -1.69
N HIS A 129 -1.73 11.84 -2.30
CA HIS A 129 -0.45 12.30 -2.81
C HIS A 129 -0.32 11.99 -4.29
N ALA A 130 0.08 12.97 -5.10
CA ALA A 130 0.18 12.78 -6.54
C ALA A 130 1.36 11.86 -6.91
N LEU A 131 1.09 10.85 -7.76
CA LEU A 131 2.11 9.95 -8.32
C LEU A 131 2.45 10.27 -9.77
N GLY A 132 1.54 10.95 -10.49
CA GLY A 132 1.72 11.34 -11.87
C GLY A 132 0.45 11.16 -12.69
N THR A 133 0.60 11.15 -14.02
CA THR A 133 -0.48 10.91 -14.97
C THR A 133 -0.16 9.69 -15.83
N VAL A 134 -1.21 9.00 -16.27
CA VAL A 134 -1.12 7.87 -17.19
C VAL A 134 -2.18 7.99 -18.27
N SER A 135 -1.93 7.39 -19.45
CA SER A 135 -2.84 7.45 -20.58
C SER A 135 -3.25 6.05 -21.01
N PHE A 136 -4.56 5.80 -21.07
CA PHE A 136 -5.15 4.56 -21.59
C PHE A 136 -5.53 4.79 -23.06
N LYS A 137 -4.94 4.02 -23.98
CA LYS A 137 -5.03 4.21 -25.45
C LYS A 137 -5.84 3.15 -26.22
#